data_AF-A0A0D8I544-F1
#
_entry.id   AF-A0A0D8I544-F1
#
_cell.length_a   1.000
_cell.length_b   1.000
_cell.length_c   1.000
_cell.angle_alpha   90.00
_cell.angle_beta   90.00
_cell.angle_gamma   90.00
#
_symmetry.space_group_name_H-M   'P 1'
#
loop_
_entity.id
_entity.type
_entity.pdbx_description
1 polymer ?
#
loop_
_entity_poly.entity_id
_entity_poly.type
_entity_poly.pdbx_seq_one_letter_code
_entity_poly.pdbx_strand_id
1 'polypeptide(L)'
;MATKSSKKNSGDEKKVPVGGYVLRDEPIEINEGRPRLKLRVRNTGDRPIQVGSHYHFMEVNRALSFDREKAFGWRLDIPAGTAVRFEPGDEKEVTLVPFGGKQRAHGFNSLVDGWAPTHAAYRPRLPRAVALADELGFLSEPQSD
;
A
#
# COMPACT_ATOMS: atom_id res chain seq x y z
N MET A 1 43.33 -49.75 1.16
CA MET A 1 41.98 -50.21 1.55
C MET A 1 41.14 -48.99 1.89
N ALA A 2 39.99 -48.84 1.20
CA ALA A 2 38.75 -48.17 1.63
C ALA A 2 38.83 -46.72 2.21
N THR A 3 38.09 -45.70 1.78
CA THR A 3 37.18 -45.44 0.64
C THR A 3 36.89 -43.94 0.76
N LYS A 4 37.13 -43.13 -0.28
CA LYS A 4 36.63 -41.75 -0.32
C LYS A 4 35.12 -41.81 -0.57
N SER A 5 34.31 -41.46 0.43
CA SER A 5 32.87 -41.23 0.24
C SER A 5 32.67 -39.91 -0.50
N SER A 6 32.51 -40.02 -1.81
CA SER A 6 31.97 -38.98 -2.69
C SER A 6 30.61 -38.51 -2.15
N LYS A 7 30.51 -37.24 -1.73
CA LYS A 7 29.23 -36.56 -1.57
C LYS A 7 28.63 -36.40 -2.96
N LYS A 8 27.57 -37.16 -3.25
CA LYS A 8 26.70 -37.00 -4.42
C LYS A 8 26.28 -35.53 -4.56
N ASN A 9 26.82 -34.82 -5.54
CA ASN A 9 26.11 -33.72 -6.17
C ASN A 9 25.14 -34.32 -7.19
N SER A 10 23.97 -34.78 -6.72
CA SER A 10 22.83 -35.00 -7.60
C SER A 10 22.10 -33.66 -7.72
N GLY A 11 22.69 -32.74 -8.48
CA GLY A 11 21.95 -31.59 -8.99
C GLY A 11 21.05 -32.10 -10.09
N ASP A 12 19.75 -32.26 -9.82
CA ASP A 12 18.76 -32.30 -10.88
C ASP A 12 18.93 -31.02 -11.69
N GLU A 13 19.53 -31.11 -12.88
CA GLU A 13 19.40 -30.06 -13.89
C GLU A 13 17.91 -29.93 -14.19
N LYS A 14 17.21 -29.03 -13.49
CA LYS A 14 15.83 -28.67 -13.79
C LYS A 14 15.80 -28.28 -15.26
N LYS A 15 15.28 -29.17 -16.11
CA LYS A 15 15.10 -28.92 -17.54
C LYS A 15 14.21 -27.69 -17.69
N VAL A 16 14.82 -26.56 -18.01
CA VAL A 16 14.10 -25.31 -18.27
C VAL A 16 13.46 -25.44 -19.64
N PRO A 17 12.12 -25.28 -19.78
CA PRO A 17 11.47 -25.31 -21.08
C PRO A 17 11.95 -24.15 -21.96
N VAL A 18 11.74 -24.25 -23.28
CA VAL A 18 12.01 -23.13 -24.21
C VAL A 18 11.19 -21.92 -23.78
N GLY A 19 11.86 -20.78 -23.54
CA GLY A 19 11.24 -19.56 -22.99
C GLY A 19 11.03 -19.57 -21.47
N GLY A 20 11.49 -20.60 -20.75
CA GLY A 20 11.42 -20.68 -19.30
C GLY A 20 12.47 -19.81 -18.60
N TYR A 21 12.16 -19.41 -17.36
CA TYR A 21 13.06 -18.64 -16.51
C TYR A 21 13.73 -19.54 -15.47
N VAL A 22 15.01 -19.28 -15.20
CA VAL A 22 15.72 -19.77 -14.02
C VAL A 22 15.73 -18.64 -13.01
N LEU A 23 14.81 -18.70 -12.05
CA LEU A 23 14.70 -17.71 -10.99
C LEU A 23 15.61 -18.09 -9.83
N ARG A 24 16.08 -17.09 -9.11
CA ARG A 24 16.67 -17.33 -7.79
C ARG A 24 15.56 -17.47 -6.75
N ASP A 25 15.86 -18.14 -5.65
CA ASP A 25 14.91 -18.36 -4.57
C ASP A 25 14.80 -17.15 -3.61
N GLU A 26 15.70 -16.16 -3.73
CA GLU A 26 15.67 -15.01 -2.84
C GLU A 26 14.43 -14.13 -3.07
N PRO A 27 13.71 -13.75 -2.00
CA PRO A 27 12.59 -12.83 -2.11
C PRO A 27 13.08 -11.43 -2.51
N ILE A 28 12.24 -10.72 -3.27
CA ILE A 28 12.50 -9.32 -3.62
C ILE A 28 11.85 -8.43 -2.58
N GLU A 29 12.65 -7.62 -1.88
CA GLU A 29 12.13 -6.57 -1.01
C GLU A 29 11.57 -5.42 -1.88
N ILE A 30 10.34 -5.01 -1.59
CA ILE A 30 9.68 -3.88 -2.26
C ILE A 30 9.63 -2.68 -1.33
N ASN A 31 9.66 -1.48 -1.92
CA ASN A 31 9.55 -0.21 -1.19
C ASN A 31 10.60 -0.05 -0.07
N GLU A 32 11.77 -0.67 -0.24
CA GLU A 32 12.88 -0.64 0.71
C GLU A 32 13.23 0.79 1.14
N GLY A 33 13.54 0.96 2.42
CA GLY A 33 13.96 2.24 3.01
C GLY A 33 12.86 3.30 3.14
N ARG A 34 11.61 3.00 2.75
CA ARG A 34 10.49 3.93 2.92
C ARG A 34 9.90 3.85 4.33
N PRO A 35 9.47 4.99 4.91
CA PRO A 35 8.74 4.97 6.16
C PRO A 35 7.40 4.26 5.97
N ARG A 36 6.93 3.57 7.01
CA ARG A 36 5.70 2.79 7.02
C ARG A 36 4.74 3.33 8.06
N LEU A 37 3.47 3.43 7.69
CA LEU A 37 2.38 3.82 8.57
C LEU A 37 1.35 2.69 8.58
N LYS A 38 0.95 2.25 9.77
CA LYS A 38 -0.12 1.27 9.94
C LYS A 38 -1.41 2.00 10.30
N LEU A 39 -2.51 1.64 9.65
CA LEU A 39 -3.85 2.15 9.96
C LEU A 39 -4.85 1.01 10.00
N ARG A 40 -5.75 1.03 10.98
CA ARG A 40 -6.95 0.18 10.96
C ARG A 40 -8.00 0.81 10.07
N VAL A 41 -8.57 0.03 9.18
CA VAL A 41 -9.54 0.48 8.18
C VAL A 41 -10.75 -0.43 8.23
N ARG A 42 -11.91 0.16 8.49
CA ARG A 42 -13.19 -0.54 8.56
C ARG A 42 -14.06 -0.17 7.37
N ASN A 43 -14.65 -1.16 6.70
CA ASN A 43 -15.69 -0.92 5.71
C ASN A 43 -17.06 -0.88 6.39
N THR A 44 -17.64 0.32 6.50
CA THR A 44 -18.97 0.52 7.09
C THR A 44 -20.08 0.42 6.05
N GLY A 45 -19.73 0.20 4.78
CA GLY A 45 -20.69 0.04 3.69
C GLY A 45 -21.25 -1.39 3.60
N ASP A 46 -22.24 -1.53 2.75
CA ASP A 46 -22.94 -2.79 2.43
C ASP A 46 -22.33 -3.54 1.23
N ARG A 47 -21.35 -2.93 0.56
CA ARG A 47 -20.69 -3.45 -0.65
C ARG A 47 -19.20 -3.63 -0.42
N PRO A 48 -18.59 -4.63 -1.08
CA PRO A 48 -17.16 -4.82 -0.99
C PRO A 48 -16.40 -3.68 -1.66
N ILE A 49 -15.27 -3.30 -1.07
CA ILE A 49 -14.40 -2.22 -1.55
C ILE A 49 -13.01 -2.78 -1.77
N GLN A 50 -12.40 -2.47 -2.92
CA GLN A 50 -11.05 -2.90 -3.26
C GLN A 50 -10.19 -1.70 -3.63
N VAL A 51 -9.03 -1.56 -2.97
CA VAL A 51 -8.14 -0.41 -3.12
C VAL A 51 -6.80 -0.88 -3.70
N GLY A 52 -6.40 -0.27 -4.82
CA GLY A 52 -5.16 -0.62 -5.52
C GLY A 52 -3.90 -0.03 -4.87
N SER A 53 -2.75 -0.65 -5.19
CA SER A 53 -1.42 -0.31 -4.66
C SER A 53 -1.01 1.17 -4.75
N HIS A 54 -1.45 1.90 -5.77
CA HIS A 54 -1.02 3.28 -6.06
C HIS A 54 -2.13 4.33 -5.92
N TYR A 55 -3.26 3.96 -5.33
CA TYR A 55 -4.32 4.92 -5.06
C TYR A 55 -3.95 5.81 -3.85
N HIS A 56 -4.25 7.11 -3.90
CA HIS A 56 -3.98 7.99 -2.76
C HIS A 56 -4.93 7.63 -1.61
N PHE A 57 -4.37 7.09 -0.53
CA PHE A 57 -5.15 6.35 0.45
C PHE A 57 -6.15 7.23 1.21
N MET A 58 -5.83 8.51 1.45
CA MET A 58 -6.78 9.49 2.00
C MET A 58 -8.07 9.62 1.17
N GLU A 59 -8.01 9.42 -0.14
CA GLU A 59 -9.09 9.68 -1.09
C GLU A 59 -9.90 8.42 -1.42
N VAL A 60 -9.66 7.28 -0.75
CA VAL A 60 -10.42 6.05 -1.00
C VAL A 60 -11.88 6.20 -0.62
N ASN A 61 -12.71 5.24 -1.05
CA ASN A 61 -14.15 5.23 -0.85
C ASN A 61 -14.57 5.73 0.54
N ARG A 62 -15.58 6.59 0.54
CA ARG A 62 -16.14 7.30 1.68
C ARG A 62 -16.64 6.38 2.80
N ALA A 63 -17.09 5.17 2.44
CA ALA A 63 -17.56 4.16 3.38
C ALA A 63 -16.43 3.43 4.12
N LEU A 64 -15.16 3.69 3.78
CA LEU A 64 -14.03 3.25 4.59
C LEU A 64 -13.78 4.27 5.71
N SER A 65 -13.89 3.82 6.96
CA SER A 65 -13.60 4.59 8.17
C SER A 65 -12.17 4.29 8.65
N PHE A 66 -11.35 5.32 8.75
CA PHE A 66 -9.95 5.29 9.23
C PHE A 66 -9.44 6.72 9.43
N ASP A 67 -8.23 6.90 9.97
CA ASP A 67 -7.62 8.22 10.13
C ASP A 67 -7.15 8.80 8.78
N ARG A 68 -8.00 9.64 8.16
CA ARG A 68 -7.73 10.20 6.83
C ARG A 68 -6.63 11.23 6.82
N GLU A 69 -6.48 11.99 7.91
CA GLU A 69 -5.43 12.99 8.03
C GLU A 69 -4.05 12.32 8.00
N LYS A 70 -3.89 11.22 8.75
CA LYS A 70 -2.65 10.42 8.73
C LYS A 70 -2.36 9.82 7.35
N ALA A 71 -3.39 9.50 6.56
CA ALA A 71 -3.25 8.91 5.23
C ALA A 71 -2.89 9.90 4.09
N PHE A 72 -2.74 11.20 4.38
CA PHE A 72 -2.37 12.21 3.39
C PHE A 72 -0.96 11.99 2.80
N GLY A 73 -0.88 11.81 1.48
CA GLY A 73 0.35 11.56 0.74
C GLY A 73 0.83 10.11 0.79
N TRP A 74 -0.01 9.18 1.26
CA TRP A 74 0.31 7.76 1.40
C TRP A 74 -0.44 6.87 0.39
N ARG A 75 0.13 5.69 0.10
CA ARG A 75 -0.46 4.61 -0.70
C ARG A 75 -0.19 3.26 -0.03
N LEU A 76 -0.89 2.21 -0.44
CA LEU A 76 -0.68 0.86 0.11
C LEU A 76 0.76 0.34 -0.13
N ASP A 77 1.35 -0.25 0.91
CA ASP A 77 2.65 -0.94 0.85
C ASP A 77 2.46 -2.39 0.40
N ILE A 78 2.07 -2.57 -0.86
CA ILE A 78 1.81 -3.86 -1.48
C ILE A 78 2.47 -3.93 -2.87
N PRO A 79 2.63 -5.13 -3.47
CA PRO A 79 3.20 -5.25 -4.82
C PRO A 79 2.44 -4.39 -5.83
N ALA A 80 3.18 -3.76 -6.75
CA ALA A 80 2.59 -2.90 -7.76
C ALA A 80 1.57 -3.66 -8.62
N GLY A 81 0.43 -3.04 -8.91
CA GLY A 81 -0.68 -3.66 -9.65
C GLY A 81 -1.63 -4.53 -8.81
N THR A 82 -1.29 -4.83 -7.55
CA THR A 82 -2.19 -5.56 -6.64
C THR A 82 -3.11 -4.61 -5.86
N ALA A 83 -4.02 -5.19 -5.05
CA ALA A 83 -5.02 -4.46 -4.27
C ALA A 83 -5.38 -5.17 -2.96
N VAL A 84 -5.86 -4.40 -1.98
CA VAL A 84 -6.46 -4.92 -0.75
C VAL A 84 -7.97 -4.84 -0.85
N ARG A 85 -8.66 -5.91 -0.44
CA ARG A 85 -10.11 -6.04 -0.45
C ARG A 85 -10.66 -5.99 0.98
N PHE A 86 -11.70 -5.19 1.16
CA PHE A 86 -12.47 -5.02 2.38
C PHE A 86 -13.90 -5.51 2.11
N GLU A 87 -14.32 -6.57 2.79
CA GLU A 87 -15.72 -7.02 2.74
C GLU A 87 -16.63 -6.06 3.53
N PRO A 88 -17.96 -6.07 3.33
CA PRO A 88 -18.88 -5.30 4.18
C PRO A 88 -18.71 -5.65 5.67
N GLY A 89 -18.53 -4.65 6.52
CA GLY A 89 -18.32 -4.82 7.97
C GLY A 89 -16.92 -5.27 8.39
N ASP A 90 -16.03 -5.52 7.44
CA ASP A 90 -14.66 -5.98 7.67
C ASP A 90 -13.77 -4.86 8.24
N GLU A 91 -12.86 -5.21 9.13
CA GLU A 91 -11.84 -4.31 9.67
C GLU A 91 -10.46 -4.96 9.55
N LYS A 92 -9.53 -4.24 8.91
CA LYS A 92 -8.17 -4.71 8.67
C LYS A 92 -7.14 -3.64 8.98
N GLU A 93 -6.01 -4.06 9.53
CA GLU A 93 -4.80 -3.23 9.55
C GLU A 93 -4.14 -3.27 8.17
N VAL A 94 -3.85 -2.10 7.61
CA VAL A 94 -3.07 -1.96 6.38
C VAL A 94 -1.79 -1.19 6.63
N THR A 95 -0.75 -1.55 5.88
CA THR A 95 0.51 -0.80 5.87
C THR A 95 0.54 0.12 4.67
N LEU A 96 0.92 1.37 4.91
CA LEU A 96 1.07 2.40 3.90
C LEU A 96 2.52 2.84 3.77
N VAL A 97 2.90 3.28 2.57
CA VAL A 97 4.17 3.96 2.25
C VAL A 97 3.89 5.29 1.54
N PRO A 98 4.78 6.29 1.68
CA PRO A 98 4.60 7.57 1.01
C PRO A 98 4.70 7.41 -0.50
N PHE A 99 3.99 8.29 -1.23
CA PHE A 99 4.30 8.49 -2.64
C PHE A 99 5.77 8.88 -2.83
N GLY A 100 6.38 8.40 -3.91
CA GLY A 100 7.71 8.84 -4.35
C GLY A 100 7.64 10.08 -5.24
N GLY A 101 8.75 10.37 -5.91
CA GLY A 101 8.82 11.46 -6.88
C GLY A 101 8.51 12.83 -6.26
N LYS A 102 7.80 13.68 -6.99
CA LYS A 102 7.42 15.04 -6.54
C LYS A 102 6.27 15.06 -5.52
N GLN A 103 5.75 13.91 -5.12
CA GLN A 103 4.61 13.77 -4.20
C GLN A 103 3.43 14.67 -4.59
N ARG A 104 2.96 14.53 -5.83
CA ARG A 104 1.80 15.26 -6.34
C ARG A 104 0.66 14.29 -6.64
N ALA A 105 -0.44 14.41 -5.90
CA ALA A 105 -1.65 13.62 -6.06
C ALA A 105 -2.68 14.43 -6.88
N HIS A 106 -3.05 13.93 -8.05
CA HIS A 106 -4.00 14.57 -8.98
C HIS A 106 -5.06 13.56 -9.43
N GLY A 107 -6.31 14.01 -9.60
CA GLY A 107 -7.41 13.14 -10.01
C GLY A 107 -8.12 12.56 -8.79
N PHE A 108 -7.98 11.26 -8.53
CA PHE A 108 -8.58 10.56 -7.39
C PHE A 108 -10.04 10.99 -7.08
N ASN A 109 -10.29 11.67 -5.95
CA ASN A 109 -11.57 12.29 -5.62
C ASN A 109 -11.45 13.83 -5.53
N SER A 110 -10.42 14.41 -6.13
CA SER A 110 -10.13 15.85 -6.15
C SER A 110 -10.01 16.48 -4.76
N LEU A 111 -9.63 15.69 -3.74
CA LEU A 111 -9.47 16.25 -2.38
C LEU A 111 -8.18 17.06 -2.27
N VAL A 112 -7.14 16.72 -3.03
CA VAL A 112 -5.82 17.35 -2.94
C VAL A 112 -5.42 18.11 -4.21
N ASP A 113 -5.50 17.47 -5.37
CA ASP A 113 -5.11 18.01 -6.69
C ASP A 113 -3.81 18.84 -6.66
N GLY A 114 -2.75 18.26 -6.09
CA GLY A 114 -1.47 18.91 -6.00
C GLY A 114 -0.49 18.26 -5.05
N TRP A 115 0.39 19.08 -4.49
CA TRP A 115 1.48 18.62 -3.64
C TRP A 115 0.97 18.07 -2.30
N ALA A 116 1.30 16.81 -2.04
CA ALA A 116 0.85 16.00 -0.90
C ALA A 116 2.05 15.42 -0.12
N PRO A 117 2.88 16.28 0.53
CA PRO A 117 4.06 15.81 1.23
C PRO A 117 3.69 15.04 2.49
N THR A 118 4.41 13.95 2.75
CA THR A 118 4.15 13.05 3.89
C THR A 118 4.78 13.51 5.21
N HIS A 119 5.96 14.14 5.16
CA HIS A 119 6.75 14.50 6.35
C HIS A 119 7.26 15.95 6.31
N ALA A 120 6.62 16.83 5.52
CA ALA A 120 6.98 18.24 5.50
C ALA A 120 6.31 18.99 6.66
N ALA A 121 7.03 19.90 7.33
CA ALA A 121 6.44 20.79 8.33
C ALA A 121 5.36 21.71 7.73
N TYR A 122 5.53 22.11 6.47
CA TYR A 122 4.56 22.93 5.75
C TYR A 122 3.70 22.06 4.82
N ARG A 123 2.40 21.95 5.13
CA ARG A 123 1.42 21.13 4.40
C ARG A 123 0.15 21.94 4.08
N PRO A 124 0.23 22.93 3.18
CA PRO A 124 -0.84 23.92 2.99
C PRO A 124 -2.15 23.34 2.45
N ARG A 125 -2.09 22.19 1.77
CA ARG A 125 -3.27 21.51 1.22
C ARG A 125 -3.95 20.57 2.21
N LEU A 126 -3.26 20.14 3.26
CA LEU A 126 -3.80 19.18 4.21
C LEU A 126 -5.07 19.70 4.91
N PRO A 127 -5.10 20.93 5.49
CA PRO A 127 -6.31 21.43 6.15
C PRO A 127 -7.52 21.49 5.21
N ARG A 128 -7.30 21.96 3.97
CA ARG A 128 -8.36 22.02 2.95
C ARG A 128 -8.84 20.64 2.54
N ALA A 129 -7.93 19.68 2.36
CA ALA A 129 -8.26 18.33 1.97
C ALA A 129 -9.09 17.61 3.05
N VAL A 130 -8.72 17.79 4.33
CA VAL A 130 -9.49 17.26 5.47
C VAL A 130 -10.88 17.89 5.54
N ALA A 131 -10.97 19.22 5.46
CA ALA A 131 -12.25 19.92 5.49
C ALA A 131 -13.18 19.49 4.34
N LEU A 132 -12.64 19.35 3.13
CA LEU A 132 -13.41 18.90 1.97
C LEU A 132 -13.81 17.42 2.08
N ALA A 133 -12.95 16.58 2.66
CA ALA A 133 -13.28 15.19 2.95
C ALA A 133 -14.51 15.12 3.88
N ASP A 134 -14.50 15.89 4.96
CA ASP A 134 -15.60 16.00 5.91
C ASP A 134 -16.87 16.54 5.25
N GLU A 135 -16.78 17.68 4.56
CA GLU A 135 -17.91 18.34 3.89
C GLU A 135 -18.61 17.40 2.92
N LEU A 136 -17.82 16.67 2.12
CA LEU A 136 -18.41 15.77 1.17
C LEU A 136 -18.99 14.53 1.90
N GLY A 137 -18.46 14.12 3.06
CA GLY A 137 -18.88 12.91 3.80
C GLY A 137 -17.96 11.69 3.60
N PHE A 138 -16.64 11.89 3.61
CA PHE A 138 -15.65 10.81 3.73
C PHE A 138 -15.44 10.46 5.21
N LEU A 139 -15.77 9.24 5.63
CA LEU A 139 -15.70 8.88 7.04
C LEU A 139 -14.25 8.88 7.55
N SER A 140 -14.02 9.54 8.69
CA SER A 140 -12.72 9.62 9.34
C SER A 140 -12.84 9.31 10.83
N GLU A 141 -11.98 8.43 11.32
CA GLU A 141 -11.87 8.08 12.75
C GLU A 141 -10.42 8.30 13.18
N PRO A 142 -10.13 9.31 14.03
CA PRO A 142 -8.81 9.56 14.56
C PRO A 142 -8.28 8.32 15.30
N GLN A 143 -7.03 7.95 15.02
CA GLN A 143 -6.40 6.82 15.70
C GLN A 143 -5.21 7.33 16.52
N SER A 144 -5.13 6.93 17.79
CA SER A 144 -3.93 7.13 18.58
C SER A 144 -2.79 6.28 18.02
N ASP A 145 -1.55 6.73 18.22
CA ASP A 145 -0.35 5.92 17.98
C ASP A 145 -0.23 4.77 18.99
#